data_AF-A0A931IVS1-F1
#
_entry.id   AF-A0A931IVS1-F1
#
_cell.length_a   1.000
_cell.length_b   1.000
_cell.length_c   1.000
_cell.angle_alpha   90.00
_cell.angle_beta   90.00
_cell.angle_gamma   90.00
#
_symmetry.space_group_name_H-M   'P 1'
#
loop_
_entity.id
_entity.type
_entity.pdbx_description
1 polymer ?
#
loop_
_entity_poly.entity_id
_entity_poly.type
_entity_poly.pdbx_seq_one_letter_code
_entity_poly.pdbx_strand_id
1 'polypeptide(L)'
;MAKLVASAFLLIASATGAHGTPACPVGGKMEHWRADFCMWKVGTDDIIAAQPCLEREEKVSFRSSCTAKQHYKRKICGLNVLNGGPSIEKCMADPGFMGPTVRNGGA
;
A
#
# COMPACT_ATOMS: atom_id res chain seq x y z
N MET A 1 36.09 -39.41 42.61
CA MET A 1 35.06 -39.67 41.57
C MET A 1 34.02 -38.58 41.68
N ALA A 2 34.02 -37.62 40.73
CA ALA A 2 33.24 -36.39 40.82
C ALA A 2 31.79 -36.61 40.32
N LYS A 3 30.80 -36.15 41.11
CA LYS A 3 29.37 -36.19 40.77
C LYS A 3 29.01 -34.95 39.94
N LEU A 4 28.57 -35.15 38.70
CA LEU A 4 28.00 -34.11 37.83
C LEU A 4 26.58 -33.79 38.27
N VAL A 5 26.33 -32.53 38.64
CA VAL A 5 24.99 -31.99 38.92
C VAL A 5 24.48 -31.33 37.65
N ALA A 6 23.44 -31.90 37.03
CA ALA A 6 22.81 -31.36 35.84
C ALA A 6 21.69 -30.38 36.25
N SER A 7 21.95 -29.08 36.15
CA SER A 7 20.95 -28.02 36.33
C SER A 7 20.12 -27.87 35.06
N ALA A 8 18.85 -28.27 35.12
CA ALA A 8 17.87 -28.03 34.05
C ALA A 8 17.37 -26.58 34.11
N PHE A 9 17.84 -25.73 33.19
CA PHE A 9 17.30 -24.39 32.97
C PHE A 9 15.98 -24.50 32.19
N LEU A 10 14.86 -24.26 32.88
CA LEU A 10 13.54 -24.11 32.26
C LEU A 10 13.45 -22.72 31.59
N LEU A 11 13.53 -22.67 30.26
CA LEU A 11 13.26 -21.47 29.47
C LEU A 11 11.74 -21.30 29.34
N ILE A 12 11.17 -20.39 30.14
CA ILE A 12 9.79 -19.94 30.01
C ILE A 12 9.73 -19.04 28.77
N ALA A 13 9.20 -19.56 27.67
CA ALA A 13 8.96 -18.79 26.43
C ALA A 13 7.73 -17.88 26.61
N SER A 14 7.98 -16.59 26.82
CA SER A 14 6.95 -15.56 26.83
C SER A 14 6.36 -15.38 25.42
N ALA A 15 5.17 -15.92 25.18
CA ALA A 15 4.40 -15.67 23.97
C ALA A 15 3.76 -14.27 24.04
N THR A 16 4.51 -13.23 23.67
CA THR A 16 3.94 -11.91 23.37
C THR A 16 3.23 -11.97 22.02
N GLY A 17 1.91 -12.19 22.04
CA GLY A 17 1.07 -11.99 20.87
C GLY A 17 1.05 -10.50 20.50
N ALA A 18 1.75 -10.14 19.42
CA ALA A 18 1.63 -8.82 18.83
C ALA A 18 0.22 -8.68 18.25
N HIS A 19 -0.65 -7.93 18.95
CA HIS A 19 -1.88 -7.40 18.37
C HIS A 19 -1.50 -6.37 17.31
N GLY A 20 -1.13 -6.86 16.12
CA GLY A 20 -0.79 -6.02 14.98
C GLY A 20 -1.99 -5.16 14.59
N THR A 21 -1.73 -3.88 14.32
CA THR A 21 -2.70 -2.99 13.68
C THR A 21 -3.25 -3.69 12.43
N PRO A 22 -4.57 -3.70 12.18
CA PRO A 22 -5.12 -4.37 11.01
C PRO A 22 -4.41 -3.88 9.75
N ALA A 23 -3.89 -4.82 8.98
CA ALA A 23 -3.16 -4.51 7.75
C ALA A 23 -4.08 -3.75 6.78
N CYS A 24 -3.52 -2.74 6.11
CA CYS A 24 -4.30 -1.95 5.16
C CYS A 24 -4.81 -2.85 4.02
N PRO A 25 -6.11 -2.83 3.67
CA PRO A 25 -6.66 -3.67 2.59
C PRO A 25 -6.13 -3.29 1.21
N VAL A 26 -5.52 -2.11 1.08
CA VAL A 26 -4.84 -1.67 -0.14
C VAL A 26 -3.34 -1.96 -0.01
N GLY A 27 -2.86 -2.92 -0.80
CA GLY A 27 -1.44 -3.31 -0.86
C GLY A 27 -0.52 -2.23 -1.43
N GLY A 28 0.79 -2.49 -1.44
CA GLY A 28 1.80 -1.57 -1.99
C GLY A 28 2.11 -0.34 -1.11
N LYS A 29 3.03 0.49 -1.62
CA LYS A 29 3.48 1.75 -1.00
C LYS A 29 2.62 2.93 -1.47
N MET A 30 2.45 3.94 -0.61
CA MET A 30 1.61 5.10 -0.89
C MET A 30 2.13 5.91 -2.08
N GLU A 31 3.44 6.05 -2.18
CA GLU A 31 4.14 6.81 -3.20
C GLU A 31 3.88 6.24 -4.60
N HIS A 32 3.78 4.90 -4.70
CA HIS A 32 3.49 4.22 -5.97
C HIS A 32 2.03 4.43 -6.40
N TRP A 33 1.09 4.40 -5.44
CA TRP A 33 -0.31 4.72 -5.73
C TRP A 33 -0.47 6.18 -6.19
N ARG A 34 0.29 7.12 -5.59
CA ARG A 34 0.33 8.51 -6.02
C ARG A 34 0.89 8.65 -7.44
N ALA A 35 1.98 7.95 -7.75
CA ALA A 35 2.57 7.93 -9.08
C ALA A 35 1.61 7.38 -10.13
N ASP A 36 1.02 6.21 -9.89
CA ASP A 36 0.04 5.61 -10.81
C ASP A 36 -1.18 6.52 -11.02
N PHE A 37 -1.68 7.18 -9.97
CA PHE A 37 -2.76 8.16 -10.12
C PHE A 37 -2.37 9.30 -11.06
N CYS A 38 -1.18 9.88 -10.88
CA CYS A 38 -0.74 11.01 -11.68
C CYS A 38 -0.47 10.62 -13.14
N MET A 39 0.18 9.49 -13.37
CA MET A 39 0.42 8.93 -14.70
C MET A 39 -0.90 8.61 -15.42
N TRP A 40 -1.85 7.97 -14.73
CA TRP A 40 -3.17 7.70 -15.29
C TRP A 40 -3.93 8.99 -15.61
N LYS A 41 -3.93 9.97 -14.69
CA LYS A 41 -4.61 11.24 -14.89
C LYS A 41 -4.10 12.02 -16.09
N VAL A 42 -2.78 11.95 -16.36
CA VAL A 42 -2.14 12.60 -17.51
C VAL A 42 -2.27 11.75 -18.78
N GLY A 43 -2.46 10.43 -18.65
CA GLY A 43 -2.49 9.50 -19.78
C GLY A 43 -1.10 9.18 -20.31
N THR A 44 -0.11 9.07 -19.41
CA THR A 44 1.30 8.80 -19.74
C THR A 44 1.87 7.72 -18.84
N ASP A 45 2.92 7.04 -19.29
CA ASP A 45 3.78 6.16 -18.51
C ASP A 45 5.11 6.84 -18.10
N ASP A 46 5.36 8.07 -18.56
CA ASP A 46 6.52 8.87 -18.19
C ASP A 46 6.26 9.63 -16.89
N ILE A 47 7.01 9.27 -15.85
CA ILE A 47 6.93 9.93 -14.54
C ILE A 47 7.31 11.41 -14.59
N ILE A 48 8.17 11.82 -15.53
CA ILE A 48 8.58 13.22 -15.71
C ILE A 48 7.42 14.03 -16.27
N ALA A 49 6.69 13.51 -17.26
CA ALA A 49 5.46 14.14 -17.75
C ALA A 49 4.38 14.27 -16.66
N ALA A 50 4.36 13.34 -15.70
CA ALA A 50 3.45 13.38 -14.55
C ALA A 50 3.93 14.28 -13.39
N GLN A 51 5.12 14.86 -13.46
CA GLN A 51 5.76 15.59 -12.35
C GLN A 51 4.91 16.76 -11.81
N PRO A 52 4.27 17.62 -12.63
CA PRO A 52 3.41 18.67 -12.10
C PRO A 52 2.22 18.15 -11.28
N CYS A 53 1.74 16.92 -11.56
CA CYS A 53 0.73 16.27 -10.74
C CYS A 53 1.33 15.77 -9.42
N LEU A 54 2.49 15.13 -9.47
CA LEU A 54 3.19 14.60 -8.29
C LEU A 54 3.46 15.71 -7.26
N GLU A 55 4.02 16.84 -7.70
CA GLU A 55 4.34 17.99 -6.83
C GLU A 55 3.10 18.59 -6.15
N ARG A 56 1.94 18.52 -6.81
CA ARG A 56 0.67 18.95 -6.20
C ARG A 56 0.16 17.93 -5.19
N GLU A 57 0.16 16.65 -5.56
CA GLU A 57 -0.36 15.57 -4.70
C GLU A 57 0.56 15.29 -3.50
N GLU A 58 1.84 15.64 -3.57
CA GLU A 58 2.77 15.55 -2.45
C GLU A 58 2.44 16.49 -1.29
N LYS A 59 1.78 17.62 -1.59
CA LYS A 59 1.32 18.58 -0.58
C LYS A 59 0.09 18.10 0.18
N VAL A 60 -0.55 17.00 -0.26
CA VAL A 60 -1.74 16.45 0.39
C VAL A 60 -1.31 15.61 1.60
N SER A 61 -1.70 16.04 2.79
CA SER A 61 -1.43 15.31 4.03
C SER A 61 -2.52 14.30 4.35
N PHE A 62 -2.11 13.13 4.84
CA PHE A 62 -3.01 12.07 5.27
C PHE A 62 -2.69 11.66 6.70
N ARG A 63 -3.74 11.28 7.45
CA ARG A 63 -3.59 10.78 8.83
C ARG A 63 -2.80 9.48 8.91
N SER A 64 -2.79 8.69 7.84
CA SER A 64 -2.04 7.44 7.75
C SER A 64 -1.71 7.08 6.30
N SER A 65 -0.70 6.24 6.12
CA SER A 65 -0.38 5.64 4.81
C SER A 65 -1.57 4.85 4.24
N CYS A 66 -2.35 4.17 5.09
CA CYS A 66 -3.52 3.42 4.61
C CYS A 66 -4.60 4.34 4.05
N THR A 67 -4.89 5.45 4.73
CA THR A 67 -5.84 6.46 4.25
C THR A 67 -5.40 7.04 2.91
N ALA A 68 -4.10 7.32 2.74
CA ALA A 68 -3.54 7.80 1.49
C ALA A 68 -3.68 6.78 0.35
N LYS A 69 -3.38 5.50 0.61
CA LYS A 69 -3.54 4.41 -0.37
C LYS A 69 -4.99 4.24 -0.82
N GLN A 70 -5.93 4.24 0.13
CA GLN A 70 -7.36 4.18 -0.20
C GLN A 70 -7.83 5.39 -1.01
N HIS A 71 -7.33 6.58 -0.67
CA HIS A 71 -7.63 7.81 -1.41
C HIS A 71 -7.18 7.73 -2.87
N TYR A 72 -5.92 7.35 -3.12
CA TYR A 72 -5.42 7.24 -4.48
C TYR A 72 -6.07 6.09 -5.26
N LYS A 73 -6.27 4.91 -4.64
CA LYS A 73 -7.02 3.81 -5.28
C LYS A 73 -8.42 4.28 -5.70
N ARG A 74 -9.12 5.01 -4.83
CA ARG A 74 -10.45 5.56 -5.15
C ARG A 74 -10.41 6.55 -6.31
N LYS A 75 -9.42 7.45 -6.34
CA LYS A 75 -9.23 8.39 -7.46
C LYS A 75 -9.00 7.64 -8.78
N ILE A 76 -8.14 6.62 -8.78
CA ILE A 76 -7.89 5.78 -9.96
C ILE A 76 -9.15 5.03 -10.37
N CYS A 77 -9.89 4.45 -9.43
CA CYS A 77 -11.18 3.81 -9.72
C CYS A 77 -12.17 4.80 -10.36
N GLY A 78 -12.19 6.06 -9.92
CA GLY A 78 -12.97 7.11 -10.58
C GLY A 78 -12.56 7.34 -12.03
N LEU A 79 -11.25 7.41 -12.31
CA LEU A 79 -10.73 7.51 -13.69
C LEU A 79 -11.09 6.27 -14.53
N ASN A 80 -11.01 5.08 -13.93
CA ASN A 80 -11.34 3.83 -14.59
C ASN A 80 -12.83 3.76 -15.00
N VAL A 81 -13.75 4.23 -14.14
CA VAL A 81 -15.18 4.36 -14.46
C VAL A 81 -15.39 5.27 -15.68
N LEU A 82 -14.71 6.42 -15.71
CA LEU A 82 -14.81 7.35 -16.83
C LEU A 82 -14.31 6.73 -18.16
N ASN A 83 -13.44 5.73 -18.09
CA ASN A 83 -12.93 4.97 -19.24
C ASN A 83 -13.73 3.69 -19.54
N GLY A 84 -14.96 3.54 -19.01
CA GLY A 84 -15.82 2.38 -19.25
C GLY A 84 -15.56 1.18 -18.34
N GLY A 85 -14.76 1.36 -17.29
CA GLY A 85 -14.51 0.35 -16.27
C GLY A 85 -15.70 0.10 -15.32
N PRO A 86 -15.57 -0.86 -14.39
CA PRO A 86 -16.57 -1.15 -13.36
C PRO A 86 -16.77 0.03 -12.38
N SER A 87 -17.86 0.02 -11.62
CA SER A 87 -18.15 1.04 -10.60
C SER A 87 -17.00 1.22 -9.59
N ILE A 88 -16.97 2.38 -8.93
CA ILE A 88 -15.96 2.69 -7.92
C ILE A 88 -15.96 1.63 -6.82
N GLU A 89 -17.12 1.18 -6.36
CA GLU A 89 -17.27 0.19 -5.29
C GLU A 89 -16.67 -1.16 -5.72
N LYS A 90 -16.99 -1.61 -6.93
CA LYS A 90 -16.46 -2.87 -7.48
C LYS A 90 -14.94 -2.80 -7.67
N CYS A 91 -14.44 -1.68 -8.18
CA CYS A 91 -13.01 -1.43 -8.34
C CYS A 91 -12.26 -1.35 -7.00
N MET A 92 -12.85 -0.70 -5.99
CA MET A 92 -12.27 -0.60 -4.65
C MET A 92 -12.21 -1.95 -3.95
N ALA A 93 -13.25 -2.78 -4.13
CA ALA A 93 -13.34 -4.13 -3.58
C ALA A 93 -12.40 -5.13 -4.26
N ASP A 94 -11.94 -4.87 -5.47
CA ASP A 94 -11.02 -5.73 -6.20
C ASP A 94 -9.58 -5.58 -5.69
N PRO A 95 -8.99 -6.58 -4.99
CA PRO A 95 -7.61 -6.51 -4.53
C PRO A 95 -6.58 -6.59 -5.67
N GLY A 96 -6.96 -7.12 -6.83
CA GLY A 96 -6.11 -7.24 -8.02
C GLY A 96 -6.04 -5.95 -8.84
N PHE A 97 -6.99 -5.03 -8.66
CA PHE A 97 -6.96 -3.74 -9.34
C PHE A 97 -5.90 -2.83 -8.72
N MET A 98 -4.78 -2.67 -9.45
CA MET A 98 -3.67 -1.79 -9.10
C MET A 98 -2.92 -1.36 -10.37
N GLY A 99 -2.32 -0.16 -10.32
CA GLY A 99 -1.51 0.35 -11.43
C GLY A 99 -0.15 -0.34 -11.54
N PRO A 100 0.60 -0.08 -12.64
CA PRO A 100 1.88 -0.72 -12.91
C PRO A 100 2.93 -0.48 -11.83
N THR A 101 3.07 0.75 -11.32
CA THR A 101 4.09 1.10 -10.31
C THR A 101 3.81 0.38 -8.98
N VAL A 102 2.54 0.30 -8.60
CA VAL A 102 2.13 -0.45 -7.40
C VAL A 102 2.42 -1.94 -7.58
N ARG A 103 2.04 -2.51 -8.73
CA ARG A 103 2.21 -3.95 -9.02
C ARG A 103 3.67 -4.37 -9.03
N ASN A 104 4.55 -3.54 -9.59
CA ASN A 104 5.97 -3.83 -9.74
C ASN A 104 6.78 -3.49 -8.49
N GLY A 105 6.17 -2.87 -7.47
CA GLY A 105 6.87 -2.50 -6.24
C GLY A 105 7.83 -1.32 -6.41
N GLY A 106 7.65 -0.50 -7.45
CA GLY A 106 8.48 0.65 -7.79
C GLY A 106 8.55 0.88 -9.30
N ALA A 107 9.18 1.99 -9.68
CA ALA A 107 9.64 2.25 -11.04
C ALA A 107 11.11 1.82 -11.18
#